data_AF-A0A3G2IHP0-F1
#
_entry.id   AF-A0A3G2IHP0-F1
#
_cell.length_a   1.000
_cell.length_b   1.000
_cell.length_c   1.000
_cell.angle_alpha   90.00
_cell.angle_beta   90.00
_cell.angle_gamma   90.00
#
_symmetry.space_group_name_H-M   'P 1'
#
loop_
_entity.id
_entity.type
_entity.pdbx_description
1 polymer ?
#
loop_
_entity_poly.entity_id
_entity_poly.type
_entity_poly.pdbx_seq_one_letter_code
_entity_poly.pdbx_strand_id
1 'polypeptide(L)'
;MKKDRPEQQAELSDICLGDITPTADLTQAPRRTPKKHRARDFMLNSGVNGFTENEILRYCRLSSGRNYFSELERQLDIQLERIDEKNPDGIGSHLRYRFTCRADVLRVIQFVNRNASAGGYIGLSSQQIDNILSLYPEAFNAA
;
A
#
# COMPACT_ATOMS: atom_id res chain seq x y z
N MET A 1 -0.93 22.65 81.98
CA MET A 1 -0.12 21.61 81.30
C MET A 1 -0.13 21.92 79.81
N LYS A 2 0.98 22.46 79.26
CA LYS A 2 1.41 22.48 77.83
C LYS A 2 0.48 23.21 76.82
N LYS A 3 0.90 23.93 75.78
CA LYS A 3 2.19 24.43 75.27
C LYS A 3 1.86 25.32 74.03
N ASP A 4 2.53 26.46 73.94
CA ASP A 4 2.84 27.38 72.82
C ASP A 4 2.52 27.08 71.33
N ARG A 5 1.92 28.11 70.67
CA ARG A 5 2.41 28.90 69.48
C ARG A 5 2.23 28.35 68.04
N PRO A 6 2.44 29.16 66.97
CA PRO A 6 1.42 29.89 66.19
C PRO A 6 1.35 29.45 64.70
N GLU A 7 0.32 29.92 63.99
CA GLU A 7 0.21 29.82 62.54
C GLU A 7 1.21 30.77 61.84
N GLN A 8 1.97 30.25 60.88
CA GLN A 8 2.73 31.06 59.93
C GLN A 8 2.50 30.53 58.51
N GLN A 9 1.75 31.32 57.74
CA GLN A 9 1.76 31.32 56.29
C GLN A 9 3.17 31.62 55.78
N ALA A 10 3.65 30.81 54.85
CA ALA A 10 4.80 31.13 54.00
C ALA A 10 4.40 30.82 52.55
N GLU A 11 4.33 31.88 51.75
CA GLU A 11 4.33 31.84 50.30
C GLU A 11 5.57 31.08 49.80
N LEU A 12 5.38 30.17 48.85
CA LEU A 12 6.45 29.68 47.99
C LEU A 12 5.97 29.82 46.55
N SER A 13 6.36 30.94 45.95
CA SER A 13 6.60 31.08 44.53
C SER A 13 7.71 30.11 44.13
N ASP A 14 7.47 29.21 43.18
CA ASP A 14 8.55 28.69 42.35
C ASP A 14 8.03 28.34 40.96
N ILE A 15 8.56 29.08 40.00
CA ILE A 15 8.25 29.00 38.58
C ILE A 15 9.04 27.81 38.04
N CYS A 16 8.37 26.68 37.77
CA CYS A 16 8.99 25.60 37.00
C CYS A 16 9.12 26.05 35.55
N LEU A 17 10.31 26.56 35.21
CA LEU A 17 10.78 26.74 33.85
C LEU A 17 10.71 25.37 33.16
N GLY A 18 9.66 25.15 32.38
CA GLY A 18 9.43 23.88 31.70
C GLY A 18 10.59 23.57 30.77
N ASP A 19 11.21 22.40 30.99
CA ASP A 19 12.18 21.78 30.10
C ASP A 19 11.67 21.82 28.65
N ILE A 20 12.22 22.73 27.86
CA ILE A 20 12.12 22.71 26.40
C ILE A 20 12.94 21.54 25.89
N THR A 21 12.31 20.37 25.93
CA THR A 21 12.77 19.17 25.23
C THR A 21 12.94 19.52 23.75
N PRO A 22 14.11 19.28 23.12
CA PRO A 22 14.24 19.50 21.68
C PRO A 22 13.26 18.59 20.98
N THR A 23 12.41 19.15 20.11
CA THR A 23 11.58 18.38 19.18
C THR A 23 12.53 17.61 18.27
N ALA A 24 12.91 16.40 18.69
CA ALA A 24 13.56 15.45 17.82
C ALA A 24 12.56 15.16 16.70
N ASP A 25 12.89 15.56 15.48
CA ASP A 25 12.20 15.12 14.27
C ASP A 25 12.30 13.60 14.22
N LEU A 26 11.30 12.93 14.78
CA LEU A 26 11.10 11.50 14.69
C LEU A 26 10.72 11.20 13.24
N THR A 27 11.72 11.19 12.35
CA THR A 27 11.59 10.59 11.03
C THR A 27 11.41 9.10 11.26
N GLN A 28 10.18 8.68 11.55
CA GLN A 28 9.84 7.28 11.77
C GLN A 28 10.22 6.50 10.52
N ALA A 29 11.00 5.43 10.71
CA ALA A 29 11.33 4.52 9.63
C ALA A 29 10.05 4.06 8.92
N PRO A 30 10.03 3.98 7.58
CA PRO A 30 8.84 3.61 6.83
C PRO A 30 8.25 2.31 7.34
N ARG A 31 6.93 2.28 7.52
CA ARG A 31 6.25 1.06 7.96
C ARG A 31 6.46 -0.04 6.93
N ARG A 32 6.39 -1.30 7.39
CA ARG A 32 6.48 -2.46 6.50
C ARG A 32 5.38 -2.42 5.44
N THR A 33 5.75 -2.65 4.19
CA THR A 33 4.83 -2.69 3.07
C THR A 33 3.76 -3.78 3.26
N PRO A 34 2.46 -3.44 3.24
CA PRO A 34 1.39 -4.41 3.43
C PRO A 34 1.33 -5.49 2.34
N LYS A 35 0.77 -6.65 2.68
CA LYS A 35 0.56 -7.78 1.75
C LYS A 35 -0.18 -7.36 0.47
N LYS A 36 -1.26 -6.59 0.61
CA LYS A 36 -2.05 -6.08 -0.52
C LYS A 36 -1.25 -5.18 -1.43
N HIS A 37 -0.38 -4.34 -0.88
CA HIS A 37 0.45 -3.44 -1.68
C HIS A 37 1.46 -4.24 -2.51
N ARG A 38 2.13 -5.23 -1.91
CA ARG A 38 3.06 -6.12 -2.63
C ARG A 38 2.38 -6.89 -3.77
N ALA A 39 1.14 -7.35 -3.55
CA ALA A 39 0.36 -8.00 -4.61
C ALA A 39 0.02 -7.03 -5.75
N ARG A 40 -0.43 -5.80 -5.43
CA ARG A 40 -0.78 -4.78 -6.44
C ARG A 40 0.44 -4.33 -7.24
N ASP A 41 1.58 -4.17 -6.60
CA ASP A 41 2.85 -3.86 -7.26
C ASP A 41 3.22 -4.98 -8.24
N PHE A 42 3.13 -6.25 -7.84
CA PHE A 42 3.35 -7.37 -8.75
C PHE A 42 2.38 -7.35 -9.95
N MET A 43 1.09 -7.13 -9.71
CA MET A 43 0.07 -7.04 -10.77
C MET A 43 0.41 -5.96 -11.80
N LEU A 44 0.81 -4.78 -11.34
CA LEU A 44 1.21 -3.65 -12.20
C LEU A 44 2.48 -3.95 -13.02
N ASN A 45 3.43 -4.68 -12.44
CA ASN A 45 4.67 -5.06 -13.14
C ASN A 45 4.50 -6.24 -14.10
N SER A 46 3.32 -6.86 -14.16
CA SER A 46 3.07 -8.04 -15.01
C SER A 46 2.81 -7.66 -16.48
N GLY A 47 2.52 -6.39 -16.77
CA GLY A 47 2.36 -5.87 -18.13
C GLY A 47 1.25 -6.55 -18.94
N VAL A 48 1.44 -6.61 -20.26
CA VAL A 48 0.54 -7.27 -21.22
C VAL A 48 0.46 -8.79 -21.10
N ASN A 49 1.36 -9.42 -20.34
CA ASN A 49 1.29 -10.86 -20.09
C ASN A 49 0.26 -11.16 -18.99
N GLY A 50 -0.11 -10.17 -18.17
CA GLY A 50 -1.02 -10.38 -17.06
C GLY A 50 -0.44 -11.28 -15.97
N PHE A 51 -1.29 -11.68 -15.04
CA PHE A 51 -0.91 -12.43 -13.86
C PHE A 51 -1.98 -13.44 -13.46
N THR A 52 -1.56 -14.50 -12.79
CA THR A 52 -2.43 -15.51 -12.18
C THR A 52 -2.43 -15.36 -10.67
N GLU A 53 -3.45 -15.90 -9.99
CA GLU A 53 -3.47 -15.93 -8.52
C GLU A 53 -2.26 -16.70 -7.97
N ASN A 54 -1.87 -17.80 -8.62
CA ASN A 54 -0.75 -18.63 -8.21
C ASN A 54 0.60 -17.90 -8.28
N GLU A 55 0.82 -17.09 -9.33
CA GLU A 55 2.03 -16.28 -9.44
C GLU A 55 2.11 -15.25 -8.31
N ILE A 56 1.02 -14.53 -8.03
CA ILE A 56 0.97 -13.58 -6.91
C ILE A 56 1.29 -14.28 -5.58
N LEU A 57 0.68 -15.45 -5.33
CA LEU A 57 0.94 -16.22 -4.11
C LEU A 57 2.43 -16.59 -3.98
N ARG A 58 3.05 -17.08 -5.06
CA ARG A 58 4.45 -17.51 -5.09
C ARG A 58 5.41 -16.33 -4.98
N TYR A 59 5.30 -15.33 -5.87
CA TYR A 59 6.22 -14.20 -5.94
C TYR A 59 6.05 -13.24 -4.75
N CYS A 60 4.81 -12.99 -4.32
CA CYS A 60 4.56 -12.14 -3.15
C CYS A 60 4.65 -12.93 -1.83
N ARG A 61 4.99 -14.22 -1.82
CA ARG A 61 5.08 -15.04 -0.59
C ARG A 61 3.84 -14.91 0.30
N LEU A 62 2.67 -15.06 -0.29
CA LEU A 62 1.38 -14.93 0.39
C LEU A 62 0.77 -16.30 0.63
N SER A 63 0.08 -16.46 1.75
CA SER A 63 -0.72 -17.65 2.04
C SER A 63 -2.13 -17.58 1.44
N SER A 64 -2.56 -16.39 1.00
CA SER A 64 -3.85 -16.16 0.34
C SER A 64 -3.80 -14.90 -0.54
N GLY A 65 -4.36 -15.04 -1.75
CA GLY A 65 -4.45 -14.02 -2.79
C GLY A 65 -5.88 -13.53 -3.01
N ARG A 66 -6.84 -14.10 -2.26
CA ARG A 66 -8.26 -13.94 -2.56
C ARG A 66 -8.69 -12.47 -2.51
N ASN A 67 -9.48 -12.11 -3.52
CA ASN A 67 -10.16 -10.83 -3.67
C ASN A 67 -9.28 -9.60 -3.90
N TYR A 68 -7.98 -9.71 -4.15
CA TYR A 68 -7.18 -8.49 -4.41
C TYR A 68 -7.53 -7.84 -5.74
N PHE A 69 -7.73 -8.64 -6.79
CA PHE A 69 -8.10 -8.14 -8.11
C PHE A 69 -9.57 -7.67 -8.13
N SER A 70 -10.51 -8.44 -7.56
CA SER A 70 -11.92 -8.04 -7.50
C SER A 70 -12.17 -6.83 -6.57
N GLU A 71 -11.30 -6.61 -5.56
CA GLU A 71 -11.29 -5.36 -4.78
C GLU A 71 -10.89 -4.16 -5.63
N LEU A 72 -9.86 -4.29 -6.49
CA LEU A 72 -9.46 -3.21 -7.41
C LEU A 72 -10.58 -2.88 -8.39
N GLU A 73 -11.19 -3.89 -9.02
CA GLU A 73 -12.32 -3.71 -9.94
C GLU A 73 -13.46 -2.94 -9.25
N ARG A 74 -13.86 -3.35 -8.04
CA ARG A 74 -14.94 -2.68 -7.30
C ARG A 74 -14.57 -1.25 -6.85
N GLN A 75 -13.35 -1.02 -6.40
CA GLN A 75 -12.96 0.28 -5.84
C GLN A 75 -12.65 1.33 -6.89
N LEU A 76 -12.21 0.90 -8.08
CA LEU A 76 -11.77 1.80 -9.15
C LEU A 76 -12.70 1.79 -10.35
N ASP A 77 -13.74 0.94 -10.33
CA ASP A 77 -14.65 0.72 -11.44
C ASP A 77 -13.91 0.38 -12.74
N ILE A 78 -12.93 -0.52 -12.63
CA ILE A 78 -12.13 -1.03 -13.75
C ILE A 78 -12.53 -2.47 -14.05
N GLN A 79 -12.26 -2.92 -15.28
CA GLN A 79 -12.50 -4.30 -15.67
C GLN A 79 -11.20 -4.97 -16.11
N LEU A 80 -10.83 -6.04 -15.40
CA LEU A 80 -9.71 -6.88 -15.80
C LEU A 80 -10.18 -7.88 -16.85
N GLU A 81 -9.39 -8.00 -17.92
CA GLU A 81 -9.56 -9.10 -18.87
C GLU A 81 -9.26 -10.42 -18.16
N ARG A 82 -10.08 -11.43 -18.46
CA ARG A 82 -9.98 -12.78 -17.89
C ARG A 82 -9.74 -13.75 -19.03
N ILE A 83 -8.58 -14.39 -19.03
CA ILE A 83 -8.17 -15.35 -20.03
C ILE A 83 -8.11 -16.73 -19.36
N ASP A 84 -8.76 -17.70 -19.97
CA ASP A 84 -8.69 -19.09 -19.51
C ASP A 84 -7.35 -19.72 -19.92
N GLU A 85 -6.57 -20.15 -18.95
CA GLU A 85 -5.26 -20.75 -19.14
C GLU A 85 -5.27 -22.21 -18.67
N LYS A 86 -4.93 -23.13 -19.57
CA LYS A 86 -4.84 -24.55 -19.23
C LYS A 86 -3.70 -24.81 -18.26
N ASN A 87 -3.96 -25.66 -17.27
CA ASN A 87 -2.92 -26.08 -16.35
C ASN A 87 -1.82 -26.86 -17.10
N PRO A 88 -0.54 -26.73 -16.70
CA PRO A 88 0.57 -27.48 -17.32
C PRO A 88 0.45 -29.00 -17.23
N ASP A 89 -0.27 -29.51 -16.23
CA ASP A 89 -0.58 -30.93 -16.06
C ASP A 89 -1.71 -31.43 -16.99
N GLY A 90 -2.31 -30.52 -17.76
CA GLY A 90 -3.42 -30.80 -18.68
C GLY A 90 -4.78 -30.98 -17.99
N ILE A 91 -4.87 -30.83 -16.67
CA ILE A 91 -6.11 -31.06 -15.91
C ILE A 91 -6.66 -29.73 -15.40
N GLY A 92 -7.75 -29.29 -16.01
CA GLY A 92 -8.41 -28.03 -15.65
C GLY A 92 -7.68 -26.79 -16.17
N SER A 93 -8.18 -25.64 -15.78
CA SER A 93 -7.65 -24.34 -16.16
C SER A 93 -7.72 -23.36 -14.99
N HIS A 94 -6.97 -22.28 -15.09
CA HIS A 94 -7.03 -21.15 -14.18
C HIS A 94 -7.13 -19.84 -14.96
N LEU A 95 -7.61 -18.80 -14.28
CA LEU A 95 -7.74 -17.49 -14.88
C LEU A 95 -6.42 -16.71 -14.81
N ARG A 96 -6.02 -16.21 -15.96
CA ARG A 96 -5.02 -15.14 -16.09
C ARG A 96 -5.75 -13.81 -16.24
N TYR A 97 -5.37 -12.86 -15.40
CA TYR A 97 -5.95 -11.53 -15.36
C TYR A 97 -5.00 -10.52 -16.00
N ARG A 98 -5.53 -9.55 -16.74
CA ARG A 98 -4.72 -8.52 -17.39
C ARG A 98 -5.40 -7.16 -17.38
N PHE A 99 -4.62 -6.11 -17.19
CA PHE A 99 -5.05 -4.73 -17.46
C PHE A 99 -5.08 -4.49 -18.97
N THR A 100 -6.21 -4.03 -19.47
CA THR A 100 -6.42 -3.80 -20.91
C THR A 100 -5.88 -2.45 -21.37
N CYS A 101 -5.90 -1.43 -20.52
CA CYS A 101 -5.50 -0.08 -20.93
C CYS A 101 -4.63 0.64 -19.90
N ARG A 102 -3.78 1.55 -20.39
CA ARG A 102 -2.92 2.41 -19.56
C ARG A 102 -3.73 3.32 -18.62
N ALA A 103 -4.95 3.71 -18.99
CA ALA A 103 -5.81 4.54 -18.14
C ALA A 103 -6.19 3.83 -16.82
N ASP A 104 -6.54 2.55 -16.87
CA ASP A 104 -6.85 1.77 -15.67
C ASP A 104 -5.62 1.53 -14.81
N VAL A 105 -4.47 1.28 -15.44
CA VAL A 105 -3.17 1.15 -14.77
C VAL A 105 -2.84 2.43 -14.00
N LEU A 106 -3.06 3.61 -14.59
CA LEU A 106 -2.87 4.89 -13.90
C LEU A 106 -3.78 5.03 -12.67
N ARG A 107 -5.06 4.64 -12.76
CA ARG A 107 -5.98 4.64 -11.61
C ARG A 107 -5.46 3.75 -10.48
N VAL A 108 -4.95 2.56 -10.82
CA VAL A 108 -4.40 1.62 -9.84
C VAL A 108 -3.11 2.17 -9.21
N ILE A 109 -2.21 2.77 -9.99
CA ILE A 109 -0.99 3.42 -9.47
C ILE A 109 -1.34 4.52 -8.47
N GLN A 110 -2.27 5.41 -8.83
CA GLN A 110 -2.73 6.48 -7.94
C GLN A 110 -3.33 5.92 -6.65
N PHE A 111 -4.14 4.88 -6.77
CA PHE A 111 -4.73 4.19 -5.62
C PHE A 111 -3.69 3.52 -4.71
N VAL A 112 -2.68 2.86 -5.29
CA VAL A 112 -1.57 2.23 -4.58
C VAL A 112 -0.76 3.27 -3.80
N ASN A 113 -0.42 4.40 -4.43
CA ASN A 113 0.33 5.48 -3.78
C ASN A 113 -0.48 6.21 -2.71
N ARG A 114 -1.78 6.43 -2.93
CA ARG A 114 -2.67 6.97 -1.90
C ARG A 114 -2.69 6.09 -0.65
N ASN A 115 -2.79 4.76 -0.84
CA ASN A 115 -2.76 3.82 0.29
C ASN A 115 -1.39 3.77 0.99
N ALA A 116 -0.30 3.96 0.25
CA ALA A 116 1.04 4.02 0.81
C ALA A 116 1.24 5.26 1.68
N SER A 117 0.85 6.42 1.16
CA SER A 117 0.86 7.68 1.90
C SER A 117 0.00 7.61 3.17
N ALA A 118 -1.26 7.15 3.05
CA ALA A 118 -2.15 7.00 4.20
C ALA A 118 -1.65 5.98 5.23
N GLY A 119 -0.92 4.95 4.79
CA GLY A 119 -0.37 3.92 5.65
C GLY A 119 1.02 4.22 6.22
N GLY A 120 1.67 5.31 5.82
CA GLY A 120 3.02 5.67 6.27
C GLY A 120 4.10 4.68 5.80
N TYR A 121 3.96 4.13 4.59
CA TYR A 121 4.97 3.25 3.97
C TYR A 121 5.32 3.73 2.56
N ILE A 122 6.42 3.20 2.02
CA ILE A 122 6.94 3.62 0.71
C ILE A 122 5.98 3.16 -0.40
N GLY A 123 5.59 4.09 -1.27
CA GLY A 123 4.82 3.83 -2.49
C GLY A 123 5.72 3.65 -3.71
N LEU A 124 5.10 3.65 -4.89
CA LEU A 124 5.80 3.60 -6.18
C LEU A 124 6.50 4.93 -6.47
N SER A 125 7.79 4.87 -6.79
CA SER A 125 8.59 6.01 -7.25
C SER A 125 8.24 6.40 -8.69
N SER A 126 8.60 7.63 -9.10
CA SER A 126 8.38 8.08 -10.48
C SER A 126 9.00 7.15 -11.51
N GLN A 127 10.23 6.66 -11.26
CA GLN A 127 10.89 5.70 -12.15
C GLN A 127 10.12 4.37 -12.24
N GLN A 128 9.58 3.87 -11.13
CA GLN A 128 8.76 2.66 -11.15
C GLN A 128 7.46 2.89 -11.94
N ILE A 129 6.83 4.06 -11.78
CA ILE A 129 5.63 4.44 -12.52
C ILE A 129 5.91 4.46 -14.03
N ASP A 130 6.98 5.11 -14.46
CA ASP A 130 7.35 5.20 -15.87
C ASP A 130 7.62 3.81 -16.47
N ASN A 131 8.35 2.96 -15.73
CA ASN A 131 8.60 1.58 -16.13
C ASN A 131 7.28 0.80 -16.25
N ILE A 132 6.39 0.88 -15.27
CA ILE A 132 5.08 0.22 -15.30
C ILE A 132 4.26 0.69 -16.50
N LEU A 133 4.16 2.00 -16.72
CA LEU A 133 3.37 2.56 -17.83
C LEU A 133 3.92 2.16 -19.20
N SER A 134 5.23 1.96 -19.33
CA SER A 134 5.85 1.45 -20.56
C SER A 134 5.40 0.03 -20.93
N LEU A 135 4.94 -0.76 -19.96
CA LEU A 135 4.47 -2.13 -20.17
C LEU A 135 3.05 -2.20 -20.77
N TYR A 136 2.32 -1.08 -20.83
CA TYR A 136 0.94 -1.04 -21.27
C TYR A 136 0.75 -0.07 -22.45
N PRO A 137 0.02 -0.47 -23.51
CA PRO A 137 -0.26 0.41 -24.64
C PRO A 137 -1.19 1.57 -24.25
N GLU A 138 -1.09 2.72 -24.94
CA GLU A 138 -1.91 3.91 -24.66
C GLU A 138 -3.40 3.70 -24.90
N ALA A 139 -3.76 2.87 -25.87
CA ALA A 139 -5.13 2.47 -26.15
C ALA A 139 -5.17 1.05 -26.69
N PHE A 140 -6.24 0.33 -26.37
CA PHE A 140 -6.57 -0.92 -27.04
C PHE A 140 -7.01 -0.56 -28.47
N ASN A 141 -6.14 -0.75 -29.46
CA ASN A 141 -6.62 -1.00 -30.80
C ASN A 141 -7.26 -2.39 -30.73
N ALA A 142 -8.56 -2.44 -30.49
CA ALA A 142 -9.35 -3.63 -30.80
C ALA A 142 -9.19 -3.87 -32.30
N ALA A 143 -8.43 -4.90 -32.65
CA ALA A 143 -8.42 -5.44 -34.01
C ALA A 143 -9.69 -6.26 -34.24
#